data_AF-A0A8C2KBP3-F1
#
_entry.id   AF-A0A8C2KBP3-F1
#
_cell.length_a   1.000
_cell.length_b   1.000
_cell.length_c   1.000
_cell.angle_alpha   90.00
_cell.angle_beta   90.00
_cell.angle_gamma   90.00
#
_symmetry.space_group_name_H-M   'P 1'
#
loop_
_entity.id
_entity.type
_entity.pdbx_description
1 polymer ?
#
loop_
_entity_poly.entity_id
_entity_poly.type
_entity_poly.pdbx_seq_one_letter_code
_entity_poly.pdbx_strand_id
1 'polypeptide(L)'
;MTLKAAKTWFLRLLPVVLFFICYYCSQFYFESVSRKTELFLKLEDFFWREHLSAEALPYGIKGSELLLLKVLAVTSSYTMPANIESLDCRTCAVIGNGFSIKNSSLGEIINKYNVVIRLNDAPVRGYEGDVGNKTTLRLFYPESAFYNPGVHNDPDTLQVLVPFKQEDLRWLKEILYDEKRIRKGFWKPPPQIWLGRASQIRVLDPYFLRLTASKLLRIPLKPRKQQKPVHPTTGILAVFVALNYCDVVHVAGFGYPESRNQKQPIHYYGKETMRSMKNSYHDLNQEALLLKRLEDQGAILYLHPHS
;
A
#
# COMPACT_ATOMS: atom_id res chain seq x y z
N MET A 1 -42.57 36.96 13.10
CA MET A 1 -41.62 36.71 12.00
C MET A 1 -42.41 36.48 10.71
N THR A 2 -42.08 37.19 9.63
CA THR A 2 -42.77 37.02 8.34
C THR A 2 -42.30 35.74 7.64
N LEU A 3 -43.20 35.07 6.91
CA LEU A 3 -42.94 33.81 6.18
C LEU A 3 -41.72 33.92 5.22
N LYS A 4 -41.44 35.14 4.74
CA LYS A 4 -40.30 35.48 3.88
C LYS A 4 -38.97 35.39 4.63
N ALA A 5 -38.91 35.87 5.87
CA ALA A 5 -37.72 35.78 6.71
C ALA A 5 -37.39 34.32 7.05
N ALA A 6 -38.40 33.50 7.38
CA ALA A 6 -38.20 32.07 7.68
C ALA A 6 -37.59 31.29 6.49
N LYS A 7 -38.04 31.56 5.26
CA LYS A 7 -37.44 30.94 4.05
C LYS A 7 -35.99 31.36 3.84
N THR A 8 -35.65 32.63 4.03
CA THR A 8 -34.27 33.12 3.85
C THR A 8 -33.31 32.52 4.88
N TRP A 9 -33.74 32.33 6.13
CA TRP A 9 -32.96 31.63 7.16
C TRP A 9 -32.78 30.14 6.84
N PHE A 10 -33.83 29.48 6.36
CA PHE A 10 -33.76 28.06 5.99
C PHE A 10 -32.78 27.80 4.82
N LEU A 11 -32.80 28.65 3.79
CA LEU A 11 -31.86 28.59 2.66
C LEU A 11 -30.41 28.90 3.05
N ARG A 12 -30.17 29.71 4.08
CA ARG A 12 -28.82 30.02 4.60
C ARG A 12 -28.28 28.93 5.53
N LEU A 13 -29.15 28.22 6.24
CA LEU A 13 -28.78 27.10 7.13
C LEU A 13 -28.62 25.78 6.37
N LEU A 14 -29.29 25.60 5.23
CA LEU A 14 -29.19 24.39 4.40
C LEU A 14 -27.74 23.99 4.05
N PRO A 15 -26.86 24.89 3.54
CA PRO A 15 -25.48 24.51 3.25
C PRO A 15 -24.66 24.17 4.50
N VAL A 16 -24.97 24.79 5.65
CA VAL A 16 -24.31 24.49 6.93
C VAL A 16 -24.75 23.12 7.46
N VAL A 17 -26.05 22.82 7.41
CA VAL A 17 -26.61 21.52 7.79
C VAL A 17 -26.13 20.42 6.84
N LEU A 18 -26.06 20.68 5.53
CA LEU A 18 -25.49 19.73 4.56
C LEU A 18 -23.99 19.50 4.80
N PHE A 19 -23.24 20.54 5.16
CA PHE A 19 -21.83 20.41 5.55
C PHE A 19 -21.68 19.55 6.81
N PHE A 20 -22.48 19.78 7.86
CA PHE A 20 -22.45 18.94 9.06
C PHE A 20 -22.92 17.51 8.78
N ILE A 21 -23.97 17.29 7.98
CA ILE A 21 -24.42 15.94 7.61
C ILE A 21 -23.34 15.23 6.80
N CYS A 22 -22.68 15.91 5.86
CA CYS A 22 -21.60 15.32 5.06
C CYS A 22 -20.36 15.02 5.93
N TYR A 23 -20.01 15.93 6.85
CA TYR A 23 -18.95 15.76 7.83
C TYR A 23 -19.22 14.57 8.76
N TYR A 24 -20.41 14.47 9.35
CA TYR A 24 -20.78 13.34 10.21
C TYR A 24 -20.95 12.02 9.42
N CYS A 25 -21.48 12.04 8.19
CA CYS A 25 -21.51 10.85 7.32
C CYS A 25 -20.10 10.39 6.92
N SER A 26 -19.16 11.32 6.74
CA SER A 26 -17.76 11.00 6.46
C SER A 26 -17.07 10.36 7.66
N GLN A 27 -17.34 10.85 8.88
CA GLN A 27 -16.85 10.22 10.12
C GLN A 27 -17.43 8.81 10.30
N PHE A 28 -18.73 8.61 10.04
CA PHE A 28 -19.40 7.32 10.26
C PHE A 28 -18.84 6.18 9.39
N TYR A 29 -18.22 6.48 8.23
CA TYR A 29 -17.64 5.46 7.36
C TYR A 29 -16.28 4.92 7.85
N PHE A 30 -15.47 5.77 8.51
CA PHE A 30 -14.16 5.39 9.06
C PHE A 30 -14.21 4.93 10.51
N GLU A 31 -15.24 5.28 11.27
CA GLU A 31 -15.44 4.81 12.66
C GLU A 31 -15.60 3.28 12.80
N SER A 32 -15.80 2.54 11.70
CA SER A 32 -15.96 1.08 11.77
C SER A 32 -14.65 0.27 11.75
N VAL A 33 -13.48 0.91 11.63
CA VAL A 33 -12.19 0.22 11.60
C VAL A 33 -11.28 0.78 12.69
N SER A 34 -11.10 0.02 13.77
CA SER A 34 -10.07 0.30 14.77
C SER A 34 -8.70 0.31 14.11
N ARG A 35 -7.91 1.37 14.32
CA ARG A 35 -6.52 1.44 13.85
C ARG A 35 -5.73 0.27 14.44
N LYS A 36 -5.01 -0.46 13.58
CA LYS A 36 -4.02 -1.46 14.00
C LYS A 36 -2.63 -0.98 13.59
N THR A 37 -1.80 -0.61 14.57
CA THR A 37 -0.45 -0.10 14.33
C THR A 37 0.61 -1.21 14.25
N GLU A 38 0.31 -2.42 14.73
CA GLU A 38 1.16 -3.60 14.53
C GLU A 38 1.02 -4.09 13.08
N LEU A 39 1.99 -3.70 12.24
CA LEU A 39 1.92 -3.93 10.79
C LEU A 39 2.35 -5.34 10.37
N PHE A 40 3.27 -5.95 11.11
CA PHE A 40 4.05 -7.08 10.65
C PHE A 40 3.77 -8.33 11.48
N LEU A 41 3.80 -9.48 10.82
CA LEU A 41 3.74 -10.77 11.49
C LEU A 41 5.04 -11.01 12.26
N LYS A 42 4.91 -11.64 13.42
CA LYS A 42 6.02 -12.05 14.30
C LYS A 42 5.87 -13.52 14.67
N LEU A 43 7.00 -14.16 14.98
CA LEU A 43 7.02 -15.60 15.26
C LEU A 43 6.08 -15.98 16.41
N GLU A 44 5.97 -15.11 17.42
CA GLU A 44 5.10 -15.30 18.58
C GLU A 44 3.60 -15.29 18.28
N ASP A 45 3.17 -14.75 17.13
CA ASP A 45 1.75 -14.78 16.72
C ASP A 45 1.23 -16.20 16.48
N PHE A 46 2.13 -17.17 16.30
CA PHE A 46 1.85 -18.56 15.95
C PHE A 46 1.91 -19.50 17.16
N PHE A 47 2.36 -19.01 18.32
CA PHE A 47 2.41 -19.82 19.52
C PHE A 47 1.02 -19.91 20.16
N TRP A 48 0.65 -21.11 20.63
CA TRP A 48 -0.54 -21.36 21.45
C TRP A 48 -1.90 -21.07 20.78
N ARG A 49 -1.98 -21.12 19.44
CA ARG A 49 -3.24 -20.93 18.70
C ARG A 49 -3.53 -22.11 17.78
N GLU A 50 -4.64 -22.82 18.02
CA GLU A 50 -5.06 -23.96 17.19
C GLU A 50 -5.61 -23.54 15.81
N HIS A 51 -6.22 -22.35 15.72
CA HIS A 51 -6.79 -21.81 14.49
C HIS A 51 -6.40 -20.35 14.29
N LEU A 52 -5.40 -20.11 13.43
CA LEU A 52 -4.84 -18.78 13.20
C LEU A 52 -5.63 -17.92 12.20
N SER A 53 -6.26 -18.54 11.19
CA SER A 53 -7.02 -17.82 10.16
C SER A 53 -8.03 -18.72 9.44
N ALA A 54 -9.22 -18.18 9.14
CA ALA A 54 -10.21 -18.86 8.30
C ALA A 54 -9.89 -18.71 6.80
N GLU A 55 -9.22 -17.62 6.41
CA GLU A 55 -8.83 -17.31 5.04
C GLU A 55 -7.37 -17.74 4.76
N ALA A 56 -7.12 -18.16 3.53
CA ALA A 56 -5.77 -18.34 2.98
C ALA A 56 -5.22 -16.99 2.45
N LEU A 57 -3.95 -16.98 2.05
CA LEU A 57 -3.37 -15.83 1.35
C LEU A 57 -4.20 -15.50 0.10
N PRO A 58 -4.38 -14.22 -0.26
CA PRO A 58 -3.74 -13.02 0.31
C PRO A 58 -4.44 -12.42 1.55
N TYR A 59 -5.53 -13.01 2.03
CA TYR A 59 -6.42 -12.38 3.02
C TYR A 59 -6.31 -12.97 4.43
N GLY A 60 -5.53 -14.03 4.59
CA GLY A 60 -5.23 -14.68 5.84
C GLY A 60 -4.06 -15.64 5.65
N ILE A 61 -3.80 -16.51 6.62
CA ILE A 61 -2.61 -17.36 6.62
C ILE A 61 -2.89 -18.86 6.50
N LYS A 62 -4.16 -19.25 6.34
CA LYS A 62 -4.58 -20.66 6.29
C LYS A 62 -3.78 -21.45 5.25
N GLY A 63 -3.15 -22.53 5.68
CA GLY A 63 -2.35 -23.43 4.86
C GLY A 63 -0.94 -22.92 4.53
N SER A 64 -0.54 -21.75 5.00
CA SER A 64 0.78 -21.13 4.75
C SER A 64 1.63 -21.02 6.02
N GLU A 65 1.15 -21.53 7.15
CA GLU A 65 1.70 -21.35 8.49
C GLU A 65 3.12 -21.89 8.59
N LEU A 66 3.39 -23.09 8.04
CA LEU A 66 4.73 -23.68 8.08
C LEU A 66 5.76 -22.86 7.29
N LEU A 67 5.37 -22.28 6.15
CA LEU A 67 6.25 -21.39 5.38
C LEU A 67 6.50 -20.08 6.13
N LEU A 68 5.46 -19.50 6.74
CA LEU A 68 5.58 -18.31 7.58
C LEU A 68 6.51 -18.54 8.75
N LEU A 69 6.35 -19.64 9.50
CA LEU A 69 7.22 -19.99 10.63
C LEU A 69 8.70 -20.04 10.21
N LYS A 70 9.00 -20.67 9.06
CA LYS A 70 10.38 -20.73 8.53
C LYS A 70 10.93 -19.36 8.14
N VAL A 71 10.12 -18.53 7.49
CA VAL A 71 10.53 -17.15 7.15
C VAL A 71 10.77 -16.33 8.42
N LEU A 72 9.80 -16.32 9.33
CA LEU A 72 9.81 -15.51 10.56
C LEU A 72 10.89 -15.94 11.56
N ALA A 73 11.31 -17.21 11.52
CA ALA A 73 12.45 -17.69 12.32
C ALA A 73 13.78 -17.01 11.94
N VAL A 74 13.94 -16.58 10.69
CA VAL A 74 15.15 -15.89 10.20
C VAL A 74 14.98 -14.37 10.20
N THR A 75 13.76 -13.88 9.97
CA THR A 75 13.42 -12.45 10.00
C THR A 75 12.93 -12.03 11.39
N SER A 76 13.73 -12.29 12.42
CA SER A 76 13.34 -12.11 13.83
C SER A 76 13.12 -10.66 14.25
N SER A 77 13.63 -9.70 13.48
CA SER A 77 13.30 -8.28 13.65
C SER A 77 11.96 -8.00 12.97
N TYR A 78 10.96 -7.62 13.75
CA TYR A 78 9.60 -7.37 13.26
C TYR A 78 9.06 -5.99 13.63
N THR A 79 9.78 -5.19 14.43
CA THR A 79 9.31 -3.86 14.86
C THR A 79 9.68 -2.77 13.85
N MET A 80 9.03 -1.61 14.00
CA MET A 80 9.49 -0.39 13.33
C MET A 80 10.73 0.16 14.05
N PRO A 81 11.54 1.02 13.40
CA PRO A 81 12.67 1.65 14.07
C PRO A 81 12.21 2.46 15.29
N ALA A 82 12.90 2.33 16.43
CA ALA A 82 12.49 2.95 17.69
C ALA A 82 12.38 4.49 17.61
N ASN A 83 13.19 5.14 16.78
CA ASN A 83 13.14 6.58 16.51
C ASN A 83 11.89 7.01 15.73
N ILE A 84 11.17 6.08 15.10
CA ILE A 84 9.87 6.32 14.45
C ILE A 84 8.74 5.94 15.40
N GLU A 85 8.88 4.84 16.14
CA GLU A 85 7.87 4.41 17.12
C GLU A 85 7.64 5.44 18.22
N SER A 86 8.71 6.10 18.68
CA SER A 86 8.69 7.13 19.73
C SER A 86 8.20 8.52 19.29
N LEU A 87 7.84 8.71 18.02
CA LEU A 87 7.30 9.98 17.55
C LEU A 87 5.86 10.19 18.04
N ASP A 88 5.59 11.37 18.61
CA ASP A 88 4.24 11.78 19.03
C ASP A 88 3.30 12.01 17.84
N CYS A 89 3.85 12.43 16.69
CA CYS A 89 3.10 12.64 15.45
C CYS A 89 3.91 12.13 14.26
N ARG A 90 3.36 11.14 13.56
CA ARG A 90 4.01 10.49 12.41
C ARG A 90 3.46 11.05 11.11
N THR A 91 4.31 11.78 10.40
CA THR A 91 4.04 12.20 9.02
C THR A 91 4.54 11.14 8.04
N CYS A 92 3.66 10.71 7.13
CA CYS A 92 3.94 9.68 6.15
C CYS A 92 3.67 10.18 4.73
N ALA A 93 4.61 9.90 3.83
CA ALA A 93 4.41 10.06 2.39
C ALA A 93 4.39 8.68 1.72
N VAL A 94 3.30 8.37 1.01
CA VAL A 94 3.20 7.18 0.17
C VAL A 94 3.48 7.59 -1.27
N ILE A 95 4.55 7.04 -1.85
CA ILE A 95 4.99 7.37 -3.20
C ILE A 95 4.62 6.22 -4.13
N GLY A 96 3.58 6.45 -4.92
CA GLY A 96 3.17 5.58 -6.01
C GLY A 96 4.12 5.66 -7.20
N ASN A 97 3.94 4.74 -8.14
CA ASN A 97 4.82 4.61 -9.31
C ASN A 97 4.35 5.42 -10.52
N GLY A 98 3.20 6.08 -10.40
CA GLY A 98 2.49 6.74 -11.50
C GLY A 98 3.29 7.85 -12.17
N PHE A 99 3.05 8.07 -13.46
CA PHE A 99 3.69 9.12 -14.23
C PHE A 99 3.39 10.53 -13.72
N SER A 100 2.31 10.73 -12.97
CA SER A 100 1.88 12.04 -12.44
C SER A 100 2.93 12.75 -11.58
N ILE A 101 3.88 12.02 -10.99
CA ILE A 101 4.97 12.62 -10.20
C ILE A 101 6.16 13.10 -11.06
N LYS A 102 6.20 12.77 -12.36
CA LYS A 102 7.29 13.14 -13.27
C LYS A 102 7.35 14.66 -13.43
N ASN A 103 8.55 15.23 -13.35
CA ASN A 103 8.83 16.68 -13.42
C ASN A 103 8.10 17.50 -12.35
N SER A 104 7.74 16.90 -11.22
CA SER A 104 7.03 17.56 -10.12
C SER A 104 7.97 18.33 -9.18
N SER A 105 9.28 18.03 -9.20
CA SER A 105 10.26 18.61 -8.27
C SER A 105 9.93 18.41 -6.78
N LEU A 106 9.16 17.37 -6.44
CA LEU A 106 8.71 17.10 -5.07
C LEU A 106 9.79 16.47 -4.17
N GLY A 107 10.96 16.12 -4.70
CA GLY A 107 11.92 15.27 -3.99
C GLY A 107 12.36 15.81 -2.63
N GLU A 108 12.69 17.10 -2.57
CA GLU A 108 13.07 17.77 -1.31
C GLU A 108 11.91 17.85 -0.31
N ILE A 109 10.67 17.93 -0.79
CA ILE A 109 9.48 17.93 0.07
C ILE A 109 9.25 16.52 0.64
N ILE A 110 9.34 15.49 -0.20
CA ILE A 110 9.16 14.08 0.19
C ILE A 110 10.19 13.67 1.25
N ASN A 111 11.43 14.13 1.14
CA ASN A 111 12.51 13.79 2.07
C ASN A 111 12.26 14.29 3.51
N LYS A 112 11.38 15.27 3.71
CA LYS A 112 11.06 15.85 5.04
C LYS A 112 10.12 14.99 5.88
N TYR A 113 9.41 14.04 5.28
CA TYR A 113 8.46 13.18 5.99
C TYR A 113 9.18 12.24 6.96
N ASN A 114 8.56 11.90 8.09
CA ASN A 114 9.16 10.95 9.03
C ASN A 114 9.31 9.57 8.39
N VAL A 115 8.26 9.11 7.70
CA VAL A 115 8.20 7.82 7.00
C VAL A 115 7.92 8.04 5.52
N VAL A 116 8.75 7.46 4.65
CA VAL A 116 8.48 7.40 3.21
C VAL A 116 8.25 5.95 2.80
N ILE A 117 7.05 5.67 2.28
CA ILE A 117 6.63 4.35 1.82
C ILE A 117 6.70 4.29 0.29
N ARG A 118 7.54 3.39 -0.24
CA ARG A 118 7.68 3.14 -1.68
C ARG A 118 7.22 1.73 -2.03
N LEU A 119 7.07 1.48 -3.33
CA LEU A 119 6.43 0.27 -3.84
C LEU A 119 7.27 -0.40 -4.92
N ASN A 120 7.23 -1.73 -4.94
CA ASN A 120 7.75 -2.54 -6.04
C ASN A 120 9.23 -2.23 -6.36
N ASP A 121 9.64 -2.41 -7.62
CA ASP A 121 11.00 -2.17 -8.13
C ASP A 121 11.18 -0.74 -8.66
N ALA A 122 10.35 0.21 -8.21
CA ALA A 122 10.39 1.59 -8.69
C ALA A 122 11.75 2.26 -8.37
N PRO A 123 12.47 2.76 -9.38
CA PRO A 123 13.79 3.36 -9.20
C PRO A 123 13.69 4.71 -8.51
N VAL A 124 14.66 4.99 -7.65
CA VAL A 124 14.86 6.30 -7.03
C VAL A 124 16.01 7.04 -7.72
N ARG A 125 17.10 6.31 -8.00
CA ARG A 125 18.30 6.87 -8.63
C ARG A 125 18.00 7.36 -10.04
N GLY A 126 18.37 8.59 -10.34
CA GLY A 126 18.06 9.29 -11.58
C GLY A 126 16.67 9.96 -11.61
N TYR A 127 15.91 9.91 -10.52
CA TYR A 127 14.57 10.50 -10.37
C TYR A 127 14.43 11.30 -9.07
N GLU A 128 15.51 11.50 -8.33
CA GLU A 128 15.52 12.05 -6.97
C GLU A 128 14.88 13.43 -6.88
N GLY A 129 15.02 14.26 -7.93
CA GLY A 129 14.38 15.57 -7.98
C GLY A 129 12.86 15.50 -7.89
N ASP A 130 12.25 14.45 -8.43
CA ASP A 130 10.80 14.26 -8.43
C ASP A 130 10.33 13.40 -7.25
N VAL A 131 11.04 12.30 -6.98
CA VAL A 131 10.54 11.27 -6.06
C VAL A 131 11.24 11.29 -4.71
N GLY A 132 12.29 12.11 -4.52
CA GLY A 132 13.12 12.15 -3.32
C GLY A 132 14.08 10.96 -3.26
N ASN A 133 14.97 10.94 -2.26
CA ASN A 133 15.92 9.85 -2.03
C ASN A 133 15.65 9.06 -0.75
N LYS A 134 14.85 9.60 0.18
CA LYS A 134 14.47 8.92 1.42
C LYS A 134 13.52 7.76 1.17
N THR A 135 13.78 6.60 1.77
CA THR A 135 12.88 5.45 1.83
C THR A 135 12.94 4.79 3.20
N THR A 136 11.79 4.69 3.87
CA THR A 136 11.69 4.02 5.17
C THR A 136 11.17 2.60 5.00
N LEU A 137 10.08 2.45 4.24
CA LEU A 137 9.46 1.17 3.92
C LEU A 137 9.40 0.99 2.41
N ARG A 138 9.75 -0.19 1.92
CA ARG A 138 9.46 -0.59 0.54
C ARG A 138 8.61 -1.84 0.54
N LEU A 139 7.34 -1.70 0.14
CA LEU A 139 6.42 -2.83 -0.02
C LEU A 139 6.67 -3.51 -1.36
N PHE A 140 6.88 -4.81 -1.34
CA PHE A 140 7.18 -5.59 -2.53
C PHE A 140 6.62 -7.02 -2.44
N TYR A 141 6.64 -7.70 -3.57
CA TYR A 141 6.40 -9.15 -3.70
C TYR A 141 7.42 -9.70 -4.71
N PRO A 142 7.64 -11.03 -4.80
CA PRO A 142 8.79 -11.58 -5.54
C PRO A 142 8.92 -11.08 -6.97
N GLU A 143 7.81 -11.00 -7.72
CA GLU A 143 7.82 -10.56 -9.12
C GLU A 143 8.10 -9.04 -9.30
N SER A 144 8.00 -8.26 -8.22
CA SER A 144 8.32 -6.84 -8.16
C SER A 144 9.55 -6.54 -7.29
N ALA A 145 10.30 -7.56 -6.90
CA ALA A 145 11.52 -7.40 -6.12
C ALA A 145 12.69 -6.99 -7.02
N PHE A 146 13.47 -6.01 -6.57
CA PHE A 146 14.77 -5.70 -7.16
C PHE A 146 15.86 -6.53 -6.48
N TYR A 147 16.76 -7.13 -7.26
CA TYR A 147 17.75 -8.09 -6.75
C TYR A 147 18.72 -7.46 -5.73
N ASN A 148 19.06 -6.17 -5.89
CA ASN A 148 19.91 -5.43 -4.97
C ASN A 148 19.16 -4.22 -4.38
N PRO A 149 18.37 -4.42 -3.30
CA PRO A 149 17.54 -3.35 -2.75
C PRO A 149 18.35 -2.11 -2.34
N GLY A 150 19.64 -2.22 -2.00
CA GLY A 150 20.47 -1.08 -1.60
C GLY A 150 20.76 -0.04 -2.70
N VAL A 151 20.45 -0.32 -3.97
CA VAL A 151 20.71 0.63 -5.09
C VAL A 151 19.71 1.79 -5.11
N HIS A 152 18.48 1.56 -4.64
CA HIS A 152 17.36 2.50 -4.75
C HIS A 152 16.70 2.81 -3.40
N ASN A 153 17.40 2.55 -2.30
CA ASN A 153 16.90 2.68 -0.95
C ASN A 153 18.02 3.13 0.00
N ASP A 154 17.64 3.76 1.10
CA ASP A 154 18.57 4.04 2.20
C ASP A 154 19.10 2.74 2.83
N PRO A 155 20.29 2.78 3.47
CA PRO A 155 20.87 1.61 4.11
C PRO A 155 19.97 0.95 5.16
N ASP A 156 19.09 1.69 5.82
CA ASP A 156 18.20 1.25 6.90
C ASP A 156 16.76 0.92 6.43
N THR A 157 16.45 1.08 5.14
CA THR A 157 15.11 0.81 4.61
C THR A 157 14.63 -0.61 4.90
N LEU A 158 13.42 -0.73 5.47
CA LEU A 158 12.77 -2.02 5.67
C LEU A 158 12.15 -2.52 4.36
N GLN A 159 12.48 -3.77 4.02
CA GLN A 159 11.91 -4.48 2.87
C GLN A 159 10.68 -5.26 3.35
N VAL A 160 9.50 -4.77 3.02
CA VAL A 160 8.22 -5.31 3.50
C VAL A 160 7.62 -6.24 2.45
N LEU A 161 7.70 -7.55 2.68
CA LEU A 161 7.04 -8.55 1.84
C LEU A 161 5.53 -8.48 2.03
N VAL A 162 4.80 -8.36 0.92
CA VAL A 162 3.35 -8.54 0.85
C VAL A 162 3.05 -9.94 0.29
N PRO A 163 2.61 -10.90 1.12
CA PRO A 163 2.39 -12.27 0.67
C PRO A 163 1.03 -12.39 -0.04
N PHE A 164 1.03 -12.49 -1.36
CA PHE A 164 -0.20 -12.67 -2.14
C PHE A 164 -0.58 -14.15 -2.30
N LYS A 165 0.43 -15.03 -2.33
CA LYS A 165 0.30 -16.47 -2.57
C LYS A 165 1.40 -17.25 -1.83
N GLN A 166 1.23 -18.57 -1.68
CA GLN A 166 2.19 -19.41 -0.95
C GLN A 166 3.58 -19.40 -1.59
N GLU A 167 3.62 -19.27 -2.92
CA GLU A 167 4.86 -19.16 -3.68
C GLU A 167 5.69 -17.96 -3.24
N ASP A 168 5.08 -16.88 -2.76
CA ASP A 168 5.83 -15.70 -2.30
C ASP A 168 6.64 -15.98 -1.05
N LEU A 169 6.02 -16.67 -0.09
CA LEU A 169 6.69 -17.10 1.14
C LEU A 169 7.73 -18.19 0.84
N ARG A 170 7.41 -19.10 -0.08
CA ARG A 170 8.34 -20.14 -0.52
C ARG A 170 9.58 -19.53 -1.18
N TRP A 171 9.43 -18.56 -2.07
CA TRP A 171 10.56 -17.84 -2.67
C TRP A 171 11.42 -17.17 -1.61
N LEU A 172 10.81 -16.45 -0.66
CA LEU A 172 11.58 -15.78 0.39
C LEU A 172 12.33 -16.79 1.26
N LYS A 173 11.69 -17.91 1.62
CA LYS A 173 12.36 -19.01 2.33
C LYS A 173 13.53 -19.57 1.50
N GLU A 174 13.32 -19.87 0.22
CA GLU A 174 14.37 -20.39 -0.66
C GLU A 174 15.56 -19.40 -0.75
N ILE A 175 15.29 -18.08 -0.74
CA ILE A 175 16.32 -17.03 -0.66
C ILE A 175 17.07 -17.08 0.67
N LEU A 176 16.36 -17.09 1.80
CA LEU A 176 16.93 -16.98 3.15
C LEU A 176 17.74 -18.21 3.57
N TYR A 177 17.34 -19.40 3.14
CA TYR A 177 17.99 -20.67 3.48
C TYR A 177 18.99 -21.15 2.41
N ASP A 178 19.25 -20.32 1.41
CA ASP A 178 20.06 -20.66 0.25
C ASP A 178 19.67 -21.96 -0.47
N GLU A 179 18.38 -22.23 -0.58
CA GLU A 179 17.87 -23.44 -1.23
C GLU A 179 17.75 -23.27 -2.75
N LYS A 180 17.39 -24.34 -3.46
CA LYS A 180 17.13 -24.26 -4.90
C LYS A 180 15.87 -23.44 -5.18
N ARG A 181 16.03 -22.32 -5.91
CA ARG A 181 14.92 -21.43 -6.27
C ARG A 181 14.11 -21.99 -7.43
N ILE A 182 12.79 -21.96 -7.30
CA ILE A 182 11.86 -22.49 -8.30
C ILE A 182 11.05 -21.36 -8.90
N ARG A 183 11.06 -21.25 -10.23
CA ARG A 183 10.36 -20.18 -10.98
C ARG A 183 8.88 -20.45 -11.27
N LYS A 184 8.42 -21.69 -11.07
CA LYS A 184 7.02 -22.08 -11.32
C LYS A 184 6.10 -21.37 -10.33
N GLY A 185 4.99 -20.82 -10.84
CA GLY A 185 3.95 -20.14 -10.05
C GLY A 185 4.02 -18.61 -10.06
N PHE A 186 5.01 -18.03 -10.77
CA PHE A 186 5.16 -16.58 -10.90
C PHE A 186 4.85 -16.12 -12.33
N TRP A 187 4.15 -15.00 -12.48
CA TRP A 187 3.81 -14.42 -13.79
C TRP A 187 5.01 -13.72 -14.44
N LYS A 188 5.98 -13.28 -13.63
CA LYS A 188 7.29 -12.78 -14.03
C LYS A 188 8.34 -13.47 -13.15
N PRO A 189 9.47 -13.95 -13.69
CA PRO A 189 10.49 -14.61 -12.88
C PRO A 189 11.00 -13.69 -11.77
N PRO A 190 10.93 -14.09 -10.48
CA PRO A 190 11.52 -13.31 -9.40
C PRO A 190 13.05 -13.46 -9.39
N PRO A 191 13.78 -12.54 -8.71
CA PRO A 191 15.22 -12.65 -8.54
C PRO A 191 15.62 -14.02 -7.98
N GLN A 192 16.64 -14.64 -8.58
CA GLN A 192 17.20 -15.90 -8.08
C GLN A 192 18.24 -15.67 -6.98
N ILE A 193 18.84 -14.48 -7.00
CA ILE A 193 19.75 -13.96 -5.98
C ILE A 193 19.12 -12.67 -5.48
N TRP A 194 19.14 -12.47 -4.17
CA TRP A 194 18.65 -11.25 -3.54
C TRP A 194 19.62 -10.82 -2.45
N LEU A 195 20.12 -9.59 -2.56
CA LEU A 195 21.16 -9.02 -1.69
C LEU A 195 20.57 -8.28 -0.48
N GLY A 196 19.28 -8.45 -0.20
CA GLY A 196 18.62 -7.88 0.96
C GLY A 196 19.03 -8.57 2.26
N ARG A 197 19.18 -7.80 3.35
CA ARG A 197 19.55 -8.32 4.67
C ARG A 197 18.32 -8.85 5.40
N ALA A 198 18.41 -10.06 5.95
CA ALA A 198 17.32 -10.69 6.70
C ALA A 198 16.77 -9.82 7.85
N SER A 199 17.65 -9.07 8.54
CA SER A 199 17.28 -8.16 9.63
C SER A 199 16.39 -6.99 9.20
N GLN A 200 16.37 -6.64 7.92
CA GLN A 200 15.56 -5.55 7.35
C GLN A 200 14.25 -6.04 6.74
N ILE A 201 14.03 -7.35 6.71
CA ILE A 201 12.82 -7.92 6.13
C ILE A 201 11.69 -7.83 7.15
N ARG A 202 10.50 -7.48 6.67
CA ARG A 202 9.25 -7.61 7.40
C ARG A 202 8.25 -8.38 6.54
N VAL A 203 7.34 -9.12 7.17
CA VAL A 203 6.20 -9.74 6.47
C VAL A 203 4.94 -9.00 6.90
N LEU A 204 4.27 -8.33 5.95
CA LEU A 204 3.04 -7.60 6.25
C LEU A 204 1.93 -8.57 6.65
N ASP A 205 1.19 -8.23 7.72
CA ASP A 205 0.03 -9.00 8.15
C ASP A 205 -1.08 -8.97 7.06
N PRO A 206 -1.53 -10.14 6.54
CA PRO A 206 -2.64 -10.23 5.58
C PRO A 206 -3.94 -9.54 6.03
N TYR A 207 -4.09 -9.27 7.34
CA TYR A 207 -5.14 -8.41 7.88
C TYR A 207 -5.33 -7.11 7.09
N PHE A 208 -4.23 -6.40 6.78
CA PHE A 208 -4.31 -5.11 6.09
C PHE A 208 -4.84 -5.26 4.67
N LEU A 209 -4.40 -6.30 3.95
CA LEU A 209 -4.89 -6.57 2.60
C LEU A 209 -6.34 -7.03 2.60
N ARG A 210 -6.75 -7.84 3.59
CA ARG A 210 -8.15 -8.24 3.81
C ARG A 210 -9.07 -7.05 4.03
N LEU A 211 -8.68 -6.10 4.88
CA LEU A 211 -9.50 -4.90 5.11
C LEU A 211 -9.48 -3.94 3.93
N THR A 212 -8.34 -3.77 3.28
CA THR A 212 -8.25 -3.00 2.03
C THR A 212 -9.23 -3.54 0.99
N ALA A 213 -9.27 -4.86 0.80
CA ALA A 213 -10.20 -5.50 -0.11
C ALA A 213 -11.66 -5.38 0.36
N SER A 214 -11.99 -5.90 1.55
CA SER A 214 -13.38 -6.07 1.98
C SER A 214 -14.06 -4.78 2.48
N LYS A 215 -13.32 -3.89 3.14
CA LYS A 215 -13.89 -2.68 3.75
C LYS A 215 -13.74 -1.46 2.85
N LEU A 216 -12.54 -1.21 2.30
CA LEU A 216 -12.31 -0.01 1.49
C LEU A 216 -12.82 -0.16 0.05
N LEU A 217 -12.46 -1.26 -0.60
CA LEU A 217 -12.80 -1.51 -2.01
C LEU A 217 -14.03 -2.41 -2.20
N ARG A 218 -14.59 -2.98 -1.12
CA ARG A 218 -15.76 -3.89 -1.17
C ARG A 218 -15.58 -5.07 -2.13
N ILE A 219 -14.34 -5.51 -2.30
CA ILE A 219 -13.99 -6.69 -3.08
C ILE A 219 -14.36 -7.94 -2.29
N PRO A 220 -15.11 -8.89 -2.88
CA PRO A 220 -15.41 -10.16 -2.23
C PRO A 220 -14.15 -10.99 -1.97
N LEU A 221 -13.94 -11.42 -0.72
CA LEU A 221 -12.78 -12.24 -0.33
C LEU A 221 -12.80 -13.65 -0.93
N LYS A 222 -13.99 -14.14 -1.31
CA LYS A 222 -14.20 -15.43 -1.98
C LYS A 222 -14.92 -15.18 -3.30
N PRO A 223 -14.21 -15.01 -4.42
CA PRO A 223 -14.84 -14.79 -5.71
C PRO A 223 -15.66 -16.01 -6.11
N ARG A 224 -16.79 -15.80 -6.79
CA ARG A 224 -17.57 -16.89 -7.40
C ARG A 224 -16.73 -17.52 -8.52
N LYS A 225 -16.88 -18.83 -8.76
CA LYS A 225 -16.08 -19.61 -9.74
C LYS A 225 -15.97 -19.00 -11.16
N GLN A 226 -16.90 -18.11 -11.54
CA GLN A 226 -16.97 -17.47 -12.85
C GLN A 226 -16.42 -16.04 -12.88
N GLN A 227 -16.02 -15.47 -11.73
CA GLN A 227 -15.49 -14.11 -11.65
C GLN A 227 -13.97 -14.12 -11.69
N LYS A 228 -13.40 -13.20 -12.46
CA LYS A 228 -11.96 -12.94 -12.43
C LYS A 228 -11.59 -12.51 -11.00
N PRO A 229 -10.55 -13.10 -10.38
CA PRO A 229 -10.09 -12.63 -9.07
C PRO A 229 -9.69 -11.16 -9.16
N VAL A 230 -10.20 -10.32 -8.25
CA VAL A 230 -9.76 -8.93 -8.11
C VAL A 230 -9.11 -8.79 -6.75
N HIS A 231 -7.98 -8.09 -6.69
CA HIS A 231 -7.36 -7.73 -5.42
C HIS A 231 -6.84 -6.28 -5.48
N PRO A 232 -6.70 -5.62 -4.32
CA PRO A 232 -6.13 -4.28 -4.26
C PRO A 232 -4.71 -4.25 -4.85
N THR A 233 -4.33 -3.13 -5.47
CA THR A 233 -2.92 -2.85 -5.81
C THR A 233 -2.08 -2.67 -4.55
N THR A 234 -0.77 -2.90 -4.67
CA THR A 234 0.20 -2.57 -3.60
C THR A 234 0.10 -1.08 -3.21
N GLY A 235 -0.27 -0.19 -4.14
CA GLY A 235 -0.44 1.23 -3.88
C GLY A 235 -1.57 1.54 -2.91
N ILE A 236 -2.77 1.01 -3.17
CA ILE A 236 -3.90 1.20 -2.25
C ILE A 236 -3.66 0.51 -0.92
N LEU A 237 -3.03 -0.68 -0.92
CA LEU A 237 -2.59 -1.32 0.32
C LEU A 237 -1.64 -0.43 1.12
N ALA A 238 -0.65 0.19 0.49
CA ALA A 238 0.29 1.09 1.16
C ALA A 238 -0.38 2.33 1.75
N VAL A 239 -1.36 2.90 1.04
CA VAL A 239 -2.19 4.00 1.57
C VAL A 239 -2.94 3.53 2.82
N PHE A 240 -3.55 2.34 2.80
CA PHE A 240 -4.24 1.82 3.97
C PHE A 240 -3.30 1.51 5.15
N VAL A 241 -2.10 0.98 4.87
CA VAL A 241 -1.06 0.78 5.88
C VAL A 241 -0.66 2.12 6.51
N ALA A 242 -0.44 3.16 5.71
CA ALA A 242 -0.13 4.51 6.20
C ALA A 242 -1.25 5.08 7.06
N LEU A 243 -2.52 4.95 6.64
CA LEU A 243 -3.68 5.43 7.40
C LEU A 243 -3.85 4.76 8.78
N ASN A 244 -3.32 3.53 8.94
CA ASN A 244 -3.33 2.83 10.22
C ASN A 244 -2.14 3.19 11.11
N TYR A 245 -0.97 3.45 10.51
CA TYR A 245 0.28 3.64 11.23
C TYR A 245 0.59 5.11 11.56
N CYS A 246 0.08 6.04 10.75
CA CYS A 246 0.48 7.44 10.73
C CYS A 246 -0.66 8.38 11.11
N ASP A 247 -0.29 9.57 11.57
CA ASP A 247 -1.24 10.63 11.93
C ASP A 247 -1.59 11.50 10.74
N VAL A 248 -0.60 11.76 9.89
CA VAL A 248 -0.74 12.54 8.66
C VAL A 248 -0.25 11.73 7.48
N VAL A 249 -1.10 11.55 6.46
CA VAL A 249 -0.79 10.75 5.27
C VAL A 249 -0.90 11.61 4.02
N HIS A 250 0.22 11.76 3.32
CA HIS A 250 0.27 12.41 2.02
C HIS A 250 0.62 11.39 0.94
N VAL A 251 0.15 11.64 -0.28
CA VAL A 251 0.36 10.76 -1.43
C VAL A 251 0.91 11.52 -2.62
N ALA A 252 1.73 10.84 -3.43
CA ALA A 252 2.23 11.34 -4.71
C ALA A 252 2.43 10.18 -5.69
N GLY A 253 2.39 10.43 -6.99
CA GLY A 253 2.60 9.38 -8.01
C GLY A 253 1.44 8.37 -8.07
N PHE A 254 0.23 8.81 -7.75
CA PHE A 254 -1.00 8.03 -7.94
C PHE A 254 -1.78 8.53 -9.16
N GLY A 255 -2.64 7.67 -9.68
CA GLY A 255 -3.44 7.94 -10.89
C GLY A 255 -2.88 7.27 -12.14
N TYR A 256 -3.71 7.25 -13.18
CA TYR A 256 -3.40 6.69 -14.49
C TYR A 256 -3.66 7.74 -15.57
N PRO A 257 -2.95 7.67 -16.71
CA PRO A 257 -3.24 8.52 -17.87
C PRO A 257 -4.71 8.47 -18.26
N GLU A 258 -5.25 9.61 -18.70
CA GLU A 258 -6.58 9.64 -19.30
C GLU A 258 -6.68 8.64 -20.48
N SER A 259 -7.87 8.07 -20.69
CA SER A 259 -8.13 7.08 -21.74
C SER A 259 -7.78 7.55 -23.15
N ARG A 260 -7.76 8.87 -23.38
CA ARG A 260 -7.40 9.52 -24.65
C ARG A 260 -5.89 9.54 -24.88
N ASN A 261 -5.08 9.41 -23.83
CA ASN A 261 -3.63 9.50 -23.87
C ASN A 261 -2.95 8.12 -23.70
N GLN A 262 -3.33 7.15 -24.54
CA GLN A 262 -2.83 5.76 -24.45
C GLN A 262 -1.32 5.61 -24.68
N LYS A 263 -0.65 6.64 -25.24
CA LYS A 263 0.80 6.64 -25.47
C LYS A 263 1.60 7.15 -24.26
N GLN A 264 0.95 7.79 -23.29
CA GLN A 264 1.62 8.24 -22.08
C GLN A 264 2.11 7.04 -21.26
N PRO A 265 3.34 7.08 -20.75
CA PRO A 265 3.80 6.06 -19.82
C PRO A 265 2.92 6.04 -18.57
N ILE A 266 2.67 4.85 -18.02
CA ILE A 266 1.91 4.71 -16.77
C ILE A 266 2.77 4.98 -15.54
N HIS A 267 4.09 4.81 -15.67
CA HIS A 267 5.04 5.05 -14.58
C HIS A 267 5.91 6.27 -14.85
N TYR A 268 6.46 6.89 -13.81
CA TYR A 268 7.45 7.98 -13.95
C TYR A 268 8.77 7.50 -14.58
N TYR A 269 8.99 6.18 -14.61
CA TYR A 269 10.10 5.49 -15.23
C TYR A 269 9.62 4.57 -16.34
N GLY A 270 10.55 4.06 -17.16
CA GLY A 270 10.20 3.11 -18.20
C GLY A 270 9.35 3.71 -19.33
N LYS A 271 8.69 2.83 -20.09
CA LYS A 271 7.91 3.17 -21.30
C LYS A 271 6.60 2.38 -21.39
N GLU A 272 6.24 1.65 -20.34
CA GLU A 272 5.01 0.88 -20.23
C GLU A 272 3.81 1.83 -20.31
N THR A 273 2.76 1.41 -20.99
CA THR A 273 1.53 2.20 -21.17
C THR A 273 0.33 1.41 -20.65
N MET A 274 -0.87 2.00 -20.72
CA MET A 274 -2.12 1.34 -20.34
C MET A 274 -2.35 0.00 -21.08
N ARG A 275 -1.69 -0.21 -22.23
CA ARG A 275 -1.71 -1.49 -22.94
C ARG A 275 -1.17 -2.64 -22.09
N SER A 276 -0.17 -2.39 -21.24
CA SER A 276 0.41 -3.38 -20.32
C SER A 276 -0.56 -3.77 -19.20
N MET A 277 -1.57 -2.94 -18.91
CA MET A 277 -2.55 -3.14 -17.85
C MET A 277 -3.86 -3.78 -18.33
N LYS A 278 -4.02 -4.05 -19.64
CA LYS A 278 -5.29 -4.54 -20.24
C LYS A 278 -5.86 -5.80 -19.57
N ASN A 279 -4.99 -6.68 -19.07
CA ASN A 279 -5.38 -7.92 -18.42
C ASN A 279 -5.15 -7.92 -16.90
N SER A 280 -4.98 -6.74 -16.29
CA SER A 280 -4.74 -6.61 -14.86
C SER A 280 -5.86 -7.21 -14.00
N TYR A 281 -5.51 -7.73 -12.82
CA TYR A 281 -6.44 -8.23 -11.80
C TYR A 281 -6.89 -7.13 -10.83
N HIS A 282 -6.71 -5.85 -11.20
CA HIS A 282 -7.05 -4.69 -10.39
C HIS A 282 -8.22 -3.89 -11.00
N ASP A 283 -9.09 -3.35 -10.16
CA ASP A 283 -10.13 -2.40 -10.57
C ASP A 283 -9.64 -0.97 -10.36
N LEU A 284 -8.89 -0.47 -11.35
CA LEU A 284 -8.25 0.85 -11.26
C LEU A 284 -9.26 2.00 -11.12
N ASN A 285 -10.50 1.80 -11.59
CA ASN A 285 -11.56 2.80 -11.46
C ASN A 285 -12.03 2.89 -10.01
N GLN A 286 -12.26 1.75 -9.35
CA GLN A 286 -12.61 1.74 -7.93
C GLN A 286 -11.50 2.26 -7.04
N GLU A 287 -10.24 1.97 -7.37
CA GLU A 287 -9.09 2.51 -6.64
C GLU A 287 -8.98 4.04 -6.78
N ALA A 288 -9.17 4.58 -7.99
CA ALA A 288 -9.21 6.03 -8.19
C ALA A 288 -10.37 6.70 -7.43
N LEU A 289 -11.56 6.09 -7.45
CA LEU A 289 -12.71 6.57 -6.68
C LEU A 289 -12.47 6.48 -5.16
N LEU A 290 -11.73 5.47 -4.69
CA LEU A 290 -11.34 5.38 -3.28
C LEU A 290 -10.39 6.52 -2.90
N LEU A 291 -9.33 6.77 -3.67
CA LEU A 291 -8.38 7.85 -3.38
C LEU A 291 -9.06 9.22 -3.36
N LYS A 292 -9.94 9.48 -4.33
CA LYS A 292 -10.75 10.70 -4.34
C LYS A 292 -11.60 10.83 -3.07
N ARG A 293 -12.28 9.76 -2.65
CA ARG A 293 -13.06 9.78 -1.40
C ARG A 293 -12.20 10.03 -0.17
N LEU A 294 -11.01 9.43 -0.09
CA LEU A 294 -10.08 9.65 1.03
C LEU A 294 -9.58 11.10 1.07
N GLU A 295 -9.32 11.70 -0.08
CA GLU A 295 -8.93 13.10 -0.20
C GLU A 295 -10.08 14.05 0.17
N ASP A 296 -11.29 13.82 -0.37
CA ASP A 296 -12.49 14.62 -0.08
C ASP A 296 -12.82 14.61 1.44
N GLN A 297 -12.43 13.56 2.15
CA GLN A 297 -12.59 13.39 3.60
C GLN A 297 -11.42 13.97 4.41
N GLY A 298 -10.36 14.44 3.77
CA GLY A 298 -9.14 14.90 4.42
C GLY A 298 -8.32 13.79 5.10
N ALA A 299 -8.62 12.51 4.81
CA ALA A 299 -7.87 11.37 5.34
C ALA A 299 -6.48 11.25 4.69
N ILE A 300 -6.36 11.70 3.44
CA ILE A 300 -5.08 11.84 2.73
C ILE A 300 -5.01 13.21 2.05
N LEU A 301 -3.80 13.68 1.75
CA LEU A 301 -3.57 14.86 0.91
C LEU A 301 -2.60 14.54 -0.24
N TYR A 302 -2.88 15.04 -1.44
CA TYR A 302 -1.96 14.92 -2.56
C TYR A 302 -0.85 15.99 -2.49
N LEU A 303 0.38 15.59 -2.80
CA LEU A 303 1.52 16.52 -2.88
C LEU A 303 1.61 17.26 -4.22
N HIS A 304 0.84 16.82 -5.23
CA HIS A 304 0.76 17.45 -6.55
C HIS A 304 -0.71 17.48 -7.01
N PRO A 305 -1.08 18.39 -7.93
CA PRO A 305 -2.41 18.40 -8.53
C PRO A 305 -2.73 17.07 -9.22
N HIS A 306 -4.02 16.73 -9.28
CA HIS A 306 -4.50 15.65 -10.16
C HIS A 306 -4.21 15.97 -11.62
N SER A 307 -3.89 14.94 -12.39
CA SER A 307 -3.80 14.99 -13.85
C SER A 307 -5.17 14.70 -14.46
#